data_AF-A0A661V889-F1
#
_entry.id   AF-A0A661V889-F1
#
_cell.length_a   1.000
_cell.length_b   1.000
_cell.length_c   1.000
_cell.angle_alpha   90.00
_cell.angle_beta   90.00
_cell.angle_gamma   90.00
#
_symmetry.space_group_name_H-M   'P 1'
#
loop_
_entity.id
_entity.type
_entity.pdbx_description
1 polymer ?
#
loop_
_entity_poly.entity_id
_entity_poly.type
_entity_poly.pdbx_seq_one_letter_code
_entity_poly.pdbx_strand_id
1 'polypeptide(L)'
;MPGTFKVPGTLWSHDLMRAKLRLYLVERRIVRLAFFGFCIELACMFLALWFPLPALSQHVGPLDLKGITRYSPLACGVYVLILAALFALWWWAWRFADSHGEETRSRVPLILAFAAIFACTLGLMYPVNATDLFQYVFRSRVLAIYHGNPLMLTPQDFPGDPM
;
A
#
# COMPACT_ATOMS: atom_id res chain seq x y z
N MET A 1 -58.58 -29.58 34.48
CA MET A 1 -57.41 -29.57 33.58
C MET A 1 -56.92 -28.14 33.45
N PRO A 2 -55.78 -27.74 34.03
CA PRO A 2 -55.24 -26.40 33.81
C PRO A 2 -54.26 -26.43 32.62
N GLY A 3 -54.62 -25.71 31.55
CA GLY A 3 -53.76 -25.49 30.40
C GLY A 3 -52.64 -24.49 30.73
N THR A 4 -51.40 -24.90 30.54
CA THR A 4 -50.23 -24.03 30.68
C THR A 4 -50.10 -23.15 29.44
N PHE A 5 -50.43 -21.87 29.58
CA PHE A 5 -50.21 -20.84 28.57
C PHE A 5 -48.71 -20.50 28.50
N LYS A 6 -48.01 -20.94 27.43
CA LYS A 6 -46.63 -20.55 27.15
C LYS A 6 -46.61 -19.09 26.69
N VAL A 7 -46.04 -18.20 27.50
CA VAL A 7 -45.85 -16.78 27.18
C VAL A 7 -44.83 -16.65 26.02
N PRO A 8 -45.18 -16.09 24.84
CA PRO A 8 -44.29 -16.02 23.67
C PRO A 8 -43.22 -14.89 23.73
N GLY A 9 -42.76 -14.50 24.93
CA GLY A 9 -42.03 -13.25 25.13
C GLY A 9 -40.49 -13.34 25.08
N THR A 10 -39.90 -14.53 25.20
CA THR A 10 -38.46 -14.68 25.47
C THR A 10 -37.59 -14.91 24.22
N LEU A 11 -38.16 -15.35 23.09
CA LEU A 11 -37.37 -15.59 21.86
C LEU A 11 -36.91 -14.30 21.17
N TRP A 12 -37.74 -13.25 21.19
CA TRP A 12 -37.44 -11.97 20.51
C TRP A 12 -36.26 -11.20 21.14
N SER A 13 -36.03 -11.33 22.45
CA SER A 13 -34.95 -10.62 23.13
C SER A 13 -33.57 -11.21 22.81
N HIS A 14 -33.47 -12.53 22.67
CA HIS A 14 -32.21 -13.22 22.36
C HIS A 14 -31.72 -12.93 20.93
N ASP A 15 -32.61 -12.92 19.95
CA ASP A 15 -32.23 -12.62 18.56
C ASP A 15 -31.85 -11.16 18.37
N LEU A 16 -32.57 -10.24 19.01
CA LEU A 16 -32.22 -8.82 18.98
C LEU A 16 -30.87 -8.55 19.66
N MET A 17 -30.58 -9.21 20.78
CA MET A 17 -29.30 -9.10 21.47
C MET A 17 -28.15 -9.65 20.62
N ARG A 18 -28.34 -10.78 19.94
CA ARG A 18 -27.35 -11.35 19.00
C ARG A 18 -27.09 -10.42 17.80
N ALA A 19 -28.14 -9.80 17.25
CA ALA A 19 -28.01 -8.86 16.14
C ALA A 19 -27.24 -7.59 16.55
N LYS A 20 -27.56 -7.00 17.71
CA LYS A 20 -26.83 -5.84 18.26
C LYS A 20 -25.36 -6.16 18.55
N LEU A 21 -25.09 -7.33 19.14
CA LEU A 21 -23.72 -7.76 19.42
C LEU A 21 -22.91 -7.94 18.13
N ARG A 22 -23.51 -8.53 17.08
CA ARG A 22 -22.86 -8.64 15.76
C ARG A 22 -22.55 -7.28 15.17
N LEU A 23 -23.52 -6.36 15.13
CA LEU A 23 -23.31 -4.99 14.62
C LEU A 23 -22.17 -4.28 15.36
N TYR A 24 -22.16 -4.34 16.70
CA TYR A 24 -21.11 -3.74 17.51
C TYR A 24 -19.72 -4.34 17.23
N LEU A 25 -19.63 -5.66 17.04
CA LEU A 25 -18.38 -6.33 16.70
C LEU A 25 -17.90 -5.95 15.29
N VAL A 26 -18.80 -5.86 14.31
CA VAL A 26 -18.51 -5.40 12.95
C VAL A 26 -17.97 -3.98 12.96
N GLU A 27 -18.66 -3.06 13.63
CA GLU A 27 -18.26 -1.66 13.73
C GLU A 27 -16.87 -1.52 14.37
N ARG A 28 -16.63 -2.24 15.47
CA ARG A 28 -15.32 -2.24 16.13
C ARG A 28 -14.20 -2.78 15.23
N ARG A 29 -14.49 -3.75 14.36
CA ARG A 29 -13.53 -4.31 13.39
C ARG A 29 -13.25 -3.32 12.26
N ILE A 30 -14.29 -2.67 11.72
CA ILE A 30 -14.18 -1.64 10.68
C ILE A 30 -13.34 -0.47 11.18
N VAL A 31 -13.59 0.03 12.40
CA VAL A 31 -12.84 1.13 13.01
C VAL A 31 -11.35 0.78 13.14
N ARG A 32 -11.02 -0.46 13.53
CA ARG A 32 -9.62 -0.93 13.60
C ARG A 32 -8.95 -0.97 12.23
N LEU A 33 -9.63 -1.50 11.21
CA LEU A 33 -9.09 -1.52 9.85
C LEU A 33 -8.89 -0.11 9.30
N ALA A 34 -9.84 0.79 9.54
CA ALA A 34 -9.71 2.20 9.17
C ALA A 34 -8.55 2.88 9.88
N PHE A 35 -8.32 2.59 11.17
CA PHE A 35 -7.18 3.09 11.91
C PHE A 35 -5.85 2.63 11.30
N PHE A 36 -5.70 1.34 11.00
CA PHE A 36 -4.48 0.84 10.34
C PHE A 36 -4.31 1.43 8.93
N GLY A 37 -5.40 1.55 8.16
CA GLY A 37 -5.38 2.19 6.85
C GLY A 37 -4.90 3.65 6.94
N PHE A 38 -5.37 4.39 7.93
CA PHE A 38 -4.93 5.76 8.17
C PHE A 38 -3.45 5.86 8.59
N CYS A 39 -2.97 4.97 9.46
CA CYS A 39 -1.55 4.94 9.83
C CYS A 39 -0.65 4.62 8.63
N ILE A 40 -1.07 3.68 7.77
CA ILE A 40 -0.35 3.37 6.52
C ILE A 40 -0.37 4.60 5.60
N GLU A 41 -1.51 5.26 5.45
CA GLU A 41 -1.62 6.47 4.62
C GLU A 41 -0.67 7.57 5.08
N LEU A 42 -0.58 7.83 6.38
CA LEU A 42 0.36 8.84 6.90
C LEU A 42 1.81 8.52 6.55
N ALA A 43 2.20 7.24 6.61
CA ALA A 43 3.53 6.81 6.20
C ALA A 43 3.74 6.95 4.68
N CYS A 44 2.75 6.59 3.86
CA CYS A 44 2.78 6.81 2.41
C CYS A 44 2.87 8.30 2.05
N MET A 45 2.08 9.14 2.70
CA MET A 45 2.08 10.59 2.51
C MET A 45 3.41 11.21 2.90
N PHE A 46 3.99 10.78 4.02
CA PHE A 46 5.34 11.20 4.42
C PHE A 46 6.38 10.85 3.34
N LEU A 47 6.33 9.62 2.79
CA LEU A 47 7.23 9.21 1.72
C LEU A 47 6.98 10.00 0.41
N ALA A 48 5.74 10.28 0.04
CA ALA A 48 5.40 11.08 -1.13
C ALA A 48 5.89 12.53 -1.02
N LEU A 49 5.85 13.10 0.20
CA LEU A 49 6.41 14.42 0.47
C LEU A 49 7.93 14.43 0.54
N TRP A 50 8.55 13.34 1.02
CA TRP A 50 10.00 13.21 1.08
C TRP A 50 10.60 12.96 -0.32
N PHE A 51 9.90 12.21 -1.17
CA PHE A 51 10.29 11.90 -2.53
C PHE A 51 9.26 12.45 -3.53
N PRO A 52 9.13 13.77 -3.71
CA PRO A 52 8.10 14.35 -4.55
C PRO A 52 8.41 14.14 -6.04
N LEU A 53 7.47 13.52 -6.76
CA LEU A 53 7.60 13.26 -8.20
C LEU A 53 7.89 14.54 -9.01
N PRO A 54 7.16 15.67 -8.88
CA PRO A 54 7.34 16.82 -9.77
C PRO A 54 8.71 17.49 -9.68
N ALA A 55 9.35 17.47 -8.50
CA ALA A 55 10.65 18.09 -8.31
C ALA A 55 11.79 17.14 -8.75
N LEU A 56 11.64 15.84 -8.48
CA LEU A 56 12.66 14.86 -8.82
C LEU A 56 12.62 14.46 -10.31
N SER A 57 11.47 14.58 -10.98
CA SER A 57 11.33 14.29 -12.41
C SER A 57 12.01 15.30 -13.34
N GLN A 58 12.41 16.46 -12.83
CA GLN A 58 13.13 17.48 -13.61
C GLN A 58 14.62 17.17 -13.78
N HIS A 59 15.14 16.14 -13.10
CA HIS A 59 16.55 15.77 -13.20
C HIS A 59 16.85 15.01 -14.49
N VAL A 60 18.03 15.25 -15.03
CA VAL A 60 18.54 14.54 -16.22
C VAL A 60 18.99 13.14 -15.78
N GLY A 61 18.11 12.16 -15.96
CA GLY A 61 18.34 10.75 -15.65
C GLY A 61 17.61 10.25 -14.39
N PRO A 62 17.45 8.92 -14.25
CA PRO A 62 16.77 8.33 -13.10
C PRO A 62 17.60 8.53 -11.81
N LEU A 63 16.97 9.12 -10.80
CA LEU A 63 17.57 9.37 -9.48
C LEU A 63 17.28 8.22 -8.51
N ASP A 64 18.32 7.50 -8.12
CA ASP A 64 18.19 6.46 -7.10
C ASP A 64 18.09 7.06 -5.70
N LEU A 65 17.56 6.25 -4.76
CA LEU A 65 17.50 6.58 -3.33
C LEU A 65 18.83 7.10 -2.77
N LYS A 66 19.95 6.51 -3.20
CA LYS A 66 21.31 6.92 -2.77
C LYS A 66 21.68 8.33 -3.23
N GLY A 67 21.31 8.68 -4.46
CA GLY A 67 21.54 10.00 -5.03
C GLY A 67 20.73 11.07 -4.30
N ILE A 68 19.46 10.78 -4.02
CA ILE A 68 18.56 11.72 -3.34
C ILE A 68 18.97 11.96 -1.88
N THR A 69 19.32 10.88 -1.17
CA THR A 69 19.70 10.95 0.26
C THR A 69 21.16 11.37 0.49
N ARG A 70 21.91 11.68 -0.58
CA ARG A 70 23.32 12.08 -0.55
C ARG A 70 24.20 11.11 0.26
N TYR A 71 23.95 9.80 0.11
CA TYR A 71 24.70 8.75 0.83
C TYR A 71 24.62 8.85 2.37
N SER A 72 23.58 9.48 2.92
CA SER A 72 23.44 9.62 4.37
C SER A 72 23.02 8.30 5.03
N PRO A 73 23.81 7.77 6.00
CA PRO A 73 23.45 6.54 6.71
C PRO A 73 22.22 6.73 7.60
N LEU A 74 22.00 7.94 8.11
CA LEU A 74 20.82 8.27 8.89
C LEU A 74 19.55 8.18 8.02
N ALA A 75 19.58 8.77 6.82
CA ALA A 75 18.45 8.72 5.90
C ALA A 75 18.13 7.27 5.50
N CYS A 76 19.16 6.44 5.32
CA CYS A 76 19.00 4.99 5.12
C CYS A 76 18.31 4.33 6.31
N GLY A 77 18.76 4.58 7.54
CA GLY A 77 18.15 4.04 8.75
C GLY A 77 16.68 4.44 8.89
N VAL A 78 16.36 5.71 8.69
CA VAL A 78 14.98 6.22 8.73
C VAL A 78 14.12 5.55 7.66
N TYR A 79 14.63 5.43 6.43
CA TYR A 79 13.92 4.77 5.34
C TYR A 79 13.61 3.29 5.64
N VAL A 80 14.60 2.54 6.13
CA VAL A 80 14.44 1.13 6.53
C VAL A 80 13.42 0.99 7.66
N LEU A 81 13.45 1.89 8.65
CA LEU A 81 12.48 1.89 9.76
C LEU A 81 11.06 2.15 9.26
N ILE A 82 10.86 3.08 8.33
CA ILE A 82 9.54 3.35 7.73
C ILE A 82 9.04 2.13 6.96
N LEU A 83 9.89 1.51 6.14
CA LEU A 83 9.52 0.29 5.42
C LEU A 83 9.15 -0.84 6.39
N ALA A 84 9.96 -1.08 7.42
CA ALA A 84 9.67 -2.09 8.44
C ALA A 84 8.35 -1.80 9.17
N ALA A 85 8.08 -0.53 9.49
CA ALA A 85 6.83 -0.11 10.10
C ALA A 85 5.62 -0.34 9.17
N LEU A 86 5.74 -0.03 7.87
CA LEU A 86 4.69 -0.29 6.88
C LEU A 86 4.37 -1.79 6.79
N PHE A 87 5.38 -2.65 6.74
CA PHE A 87 5.17 -4.10 6.74
C PHE A 87 4.53 -4.59 8.05
N ALA A 88 4.94 -4.06 9.20
CA ALA A 88 4.35 -4.40 10.49
C ALA A 88 2.87 -3.97 10.58
N LEU A 89 2.56 -2.74 10.14
CA LEU A 89 1.20 -2.21 10.08
C LEU A 89 0.31 -3.04 9.17
N TRP A 90 0.80 -3.39 7.97
CA TRP A 90 0.08 -4.26 7.04
C TRP A 90 -0.16 -5.64 7.65
N TRP A 91 0.85 -6.24 8.27
CA TRP A 91 0.74 -7.54 8.93
C TRP A 91 -0.30 -7.52 10.05
N TRP A 92 -0.30 -6.50 10.89
CA TRP A 92 -1.31 -6.33 11.93
C TRP A 92 -2.71 -6.14 11.32
N ALA A 93 -2.85 -5.28 10.32
CA ALA A 93 -4.13 -5.08 9.62
C ALA A 93 -4.67 -6.41 9.09
N TRP A 94 -3.81 -7.23 8.48
CA TRP A 94 -4.16 -8.56 7.99
C TRP A 94 -4.60 -9.52 9.11
N ARG A 95 -3.89 -9.54 10.24
CA ARG A 95 -4.28 -10.35 11.41
C ARG A 95 -5.67 -10.01 11.95
N PHE A 96 -6.11 -8.75 11.81
CA PHE A 96 -7.43 -8.30 12.24
C PHE A 96 -8.50 -8.35 11.14
N ALA A 97 -8.12 -8.66 9.89
CA ALA A 97 -9.02 -8.67 8.75
C ALA A 97 -9.98 -9.88 8.71
N ASP A 98 -9.82 -10.86 9.63
CA ASP A 98 -10.65 -12.06 9.89
C ASP A 98 -11.54 -12.53 8.72
N SER A 99 -11.09 -13.58 8.03
CA SER A 99 -11.66 -14.12 6.78
C SER A 99 -12.85 -15.06 6.95
N HIS A 100 -13.39 -15.22 8.15
CA HIS A 100 -14.44 -16.20 8.43
C HIS A 100 -15.84 -15.55 8.47
N GLY A 101 -16.51 -15.45 7.32
CA GLY A 101 -17.97 -15.26 7.23
C GLY A 101 -18.48 -14.17 6.27
N GLU A 102 -19.81 -14.14 6.13
CA GLU A 102 -20.61 -13.23 5.26
C GLU A 102 -20.33 -11.73 5.50
N GLU A 103 -19.71 -11.35 6.62
CA GLU A 103 -19.30 -9.98 6.94
C GLU A 103 -18.24 -9.39 5.99
N THR A 104 -17.58 -10.21 5.17
CA THR A 104 -16.57 -9.76 4.21
C THR A 104 -17.10 -8.71 3.25
N ARG A 105 -18.37 -8.83 2.82
CA ARG A 105 -19.00 -7.90 1.87
C ARG A 105 -19.11 -6.48 2.42
N SER A 106 -19.26 -6.32 3.74
CA SER A 106 -19.36 -5.00 4.37
C SER A 106 -18.02 -4.25 4.41
N ARG A 107 -16.89 -4.93 4.21
CA ARG A 107 -15.53 -4.36 4.36
C ARG A 107 -14.90 -3.98 3.02
N VAL A 108 -15.36 -4.56 1.91
CA VAL A 108 -14.86 -4.30 0.55
C VAL A 108 -14.83 -2.81 0.20
N PRO A 109 -15.89 -2.01 0.45
CA PRO A 109 -15.87 -0.59 0.10
C PRO A 109 -14.76 0.19 0.83
N LEU A 110 -14.52 -0.14 2.10
CA LEU A 110 -13.46 0.48 2.90
C LEU A 110 -12.07 0.15 2.33
N ILE A 111 -11.84 -1.13 2.00
CA ILE A 111 -10.57 -1.59 1.42
C ILE A 111 -10.32 -0.90 0.08
N LEU A 112 -11.33 -0.82 -0.78
CA LEU A 112 -11.21 -0.14 -2.08
C LEU A 112 -10.99 1.36 -1.93
N ALA A 113 -11.65 2.01 -0.97
CA ALA A 113 -11.45 3.42 -0.69
C ALA A 113 -10.00 3.70 -0.28
N PHE A 114 -9.45 2.93 0.67
CA PHE A 114 -8.05 3.07 1.05
C PHE A 114 -7.09 2.70 -0.07
N ALA A 115 -7.37 1.66 -0.87
CA ALA A 115 -6.54 1.31 -2.02
C ALA A 115 -6.46 2.46 -3.04
N ALA A 116 -7.58 3.15 -3.31
CA ALA A 116 -7.61 4.32 -4.18
C ALA A 116 -6.81 5.49 -3.59
N ILE A 117 -6.97 5.76 -2.28
CA ILE A 117 -6.20 6.80 -1.58
C ILE A 117 -4.70 6.51 -1.67
N PHE A 118 -4.28 5.28 -1.32
CA PHE A 118 -2.88 4.86 -1.39
C PHE A 118 -2.31 5.01 -2.80
N ALA A 119 -3.08 4.61 -3.82
CA ALA A 119 -2.65 4.72 -5.21
C ALA A 119 -2.46 6.18 -5.63
N CYS A 120 -3.38 7.08 -5.27
CA CYS A 120 -3.25 8.51 -5.53
C CYS A 120 -2.01 9.10 -4.84
N THR A 121 -1.81 8.79 -3.56
CA THR A 121 -0.68 9.31 -2.76
C THR A 121 0.65 8.79 -3.28
N LEU A 122 0.77 7.49 -3.52
CA LEU A 122 1.99 6.89 -4.07
C LEU A 122 2.25 7.29 -5.53
N GLY A 123 1.21 7.62 -6.30
CA GLY A 123 1.35 8.19 -7.64
C GLY A 123 2.06 9.56 -7.66
N LEU A 124 2.06 10.28 -6.52
CA LEU A 124 2.81 11.53 -6.35
C LEU A 124 4.25 11.30 -5.86
N MET A 125 4.60 10.06 -5.48
CA MET A 125 5.94 9.69 -5.05
C MET A 125 6.82 9.37 -6.26
N TYR A 126 8.02 9.93 -6.29
CA TYR A 126 9.03 9.59 -7.29
C TYR A 126 9.41 8.10 -7.15
N PRO A 127 9.57 7.36 -8.28
CA PRO A 127 9.82 5.92 -8.28
C PRO A 127 11.28 5.57 -7.88
N VAL A 128 11.70 5.95 -6.67
CA VAL A 128 13.08 5.81 -6.15
C VAL A 128 13.61 4.37 -6.11
N ASN A 129 12.72 3.38 -6.09
CA ASN A 129 13.04 1.94 -6.06
C ASN A 129 12.81 1.23 -7.40
N ALA A 130 12.27 1.92 -8.40
CA ALA A 130 11.97 1.33 -9.71
C ALA A 130 12.81 1.96 -10.83
N THR A 131 13.87 2.68 -10.48
CA THR A 131 14.86 3.22 -11.41
C THR A 131 15.54 2.14 -12.25
N ASP A 132 15.76 0.95 -11.66
CA ASP A 132 16.29 -0.23 -12.34
C ASP A 132 15.42 -0.66 -13.54
N LEU A 133 14.11 -0.45 -13.48
CA LEU A 133 13.20 -0.79 -14.58
C LEU A 133 13.56 0.01 -15.85
N PHE A 134 13.86 1.30 -15.68
CA PHE A 134 14.31 2.14 -16.78
C PHE A 134 15.69 1.67 -17.30
N GLN A 135 16.60 1.31 -16.40
CA GLN A 135 17.89 0.74 -16.81
C GLN A 135 17.73 -0.55 -17.62
N TYR A 136 16.78 -1.42 -17.26
CA TYR A 136 16.49 -2.62 -18.03
C TYR A 136 15.96 -2.32 -19.42
N VAL A 137 15.06 -1.33 -19.55
CA VAL A 137 14.58 -0.88 -20.87
C VAL A 137 15.75 -0.43 -21.74
N PHE A 138 16.62 0.43 -21.23
CA PHE A 138 17.78 0.92 -21.99
C PHE A 138 18.76 -0.20 -22.36
N ARG A 139 19.10 -1.08 -21.41
CA ARG A 139 19.99 -2.23 -21.67
C ARG A 139 19.38 -3.23 -22.65
N SER A 140 18.06 -3.46 -22.58
CA SER A 140 17.36 -4.33 -23.52
C SER A 140 17.42 -3.77 -24.95
N ARG A 141 17.38 -2.45 -25.11
CA ARG A 141 17.48 -1.79 -26.42
C ARG A 141 18.87 -1.96 -27.04
N VAL A 142 19.94 -1.80 -26.24
CA VAL A 142 21.32 -2.08 -26.66
C VAL A 142 21.46 -3.50 -27.21
N LEU A 143 20.88 -4.48 -26.50
CA LEU A 143 20.91 -5.87 -26.93
C LEU A 143 20.03 -6.13 -28.16
N ALA A 144 18.79 -5.62 -28.17
CA ALA A 144 17.79 -5.99 -29.16
C ALA A 144 17.95 -5.26 -30.51
N ILE A 145 18.36 -3.98 -30.49
CA ILE A 145 18.47 -3.15 -31.69
C ILE A 145 19.90 -3.11 -32.20
N TYR A 146 20.86 -2.88 -31.31
CA TYR A 146 22.26 -2.71 -31.70
C TYR A 146 23.05 -4.01 -31.64
N HIS A 147 22.44 -5.10 -31.16
CA HIS A 147 23.10 -6.40 -30.96
C HIS A 147 24.39 -6.29 -30.13
N GLY A 148 24.49 -5.24 -29.32
CA GLY A 148 25.64 -4.93 -28.48
C GLY A 148 25.53 -5.66 -27.14
N ASN A 149 26.68 -5.91 -26.50
CA ASN A 149 26.69 -6.42 -25.14
C ASN A 149 26.36 -5.29 -24.16
N PRO A 150 25.19 -5.29 -23.48
CA PRO A 150 24.78 -4.20 -22.59
C PRO A 150 25.57 -4.15 -21.28
N LEU A 151 26.50 -5.09 -21.04
CA LEU A 151 27.46 -5.04 -19.94
C LEU A 151 28.74 -4.28 -20.31
N MET A 152 29.00 -4.10 -21.60
CA MET A 152 30.20 -3.43 -22.13
C MET A 152 29.86 -2.09 -22.78
N LEU A 153 28.66 -1.99 -23.36
CA LEU A 153 28.17 -0.82 -24.08
C LEU A 153 27.02 -0.19 -23.31
N THR A 154 27.04 1.12 -23.23
CA THR A 154 26.05 1.96 -22.58
C THR A 154 25.19 2.67 -23.62
N PRO A 155 24.00 3.17 -23.24
CA PRO A 155 23.18 3.97 -24.15
C PRO A 155 23.91 5.21 -24.71
N GLN A 156 24.87 5.76 -23.97
CA GLN A 156 25.66 6.93 -24.40
C GLN A 156 26.58 6.61 -25.59
N ASP A 157 26.90 5.35 -25.84
CA ASP A 157 27.70 4.91 -26.98
C ASP A 157 26.92 4.96 -28.31
N PHE A 158 25.60 5.22 -28.25
CA PHE A 158 24.71 5.32 -29.40
C PHE A 158 24.01 6.71 -29.47
N PRO A 159 24.78 7.82 -29.66
CA PRO A 159 24.24 9.18 -29.56
C PRO A 159 23.24 9.57 -30.66
N GLY A 160 23.10 8.77 -31.72
CA GLY A 160 22.09 8.95 -32.75
C GLY A 160 20.74 8.32 -32.43
N ASP A 161 20.61 7.64 -31.29
CA ASP A 161 19.36 7.07 -30.83
C ASP A 161 18.42 8.18 -30.31
N PRO A 162 17.15 8.26 -30.76
CA PRO A 162 16.21 9.30 -30.33
C PRO A 162 15.70 9.16 -28.88
N MET A 163 16.17 8.17 -28.10
CA MET A 163 15.72 7.89 -26.73
C MET A 163 16.77 8.21 -25.66
#